data_AF-A0A662IQS9-F1
#
_entry.id   AF-A0A662IQS9-F1
#
_cell.length_a   1.000
_cell.length_b   1.000
_cell.length_c   1.000
_cell.angle_alpha   90.00
_cell.angle_beta   90.00
_cell.angle_gamma   90.00
#
_symmetry.space_group_name_H-M   'P 1'
#
loop_
_entity.id
_entity.type
_entity.pdbx_description
1 polymer ?
#
loop_
_entity_poly.entity_id
_entity_poly.type
_entity_poly.pdbx_seq_one_letter_code
_entity_poly.pdbx_strand_id
1 'polypeptide(L)'
;MEIVWLGGNVNEQIAAQLKSRGYIDDFEANAAYTVLIINRDRVEIPTVELINAIEMATGKQYPHFELMRIISSMFANIRGGKLDEFSPQKIVLVAKESKRVLSIRIPESLYRKVNERAKQEGKTITKVVVEALEKHLS
;
A
#
# COMPACT_ATOMS: atom_id res chain seq x y z
N MET A 1 2.98 2.65 4.33
CA MET A 1 2.30 1.35 4.52
C MET A 1 1.77 0.88 3.19
N GLU A 2 1.55 -0.42 3.05
CA GLU A 2 1.07 -1.06 1.83
C GLU A 2 -0.14 -1.95 2.13
N ILE A 3 -1.07 -2.07 1.18
CA ILE A 3 -2.22 -2.98 1.27
C ILE A 3 -2.23 -3.86 0.02
N VAL A 4 -2.27 -5.18 0.20
CA VAL A 4 -2.21 -6.13 -0.91
C VAL A 4 -3.59 -6.72 -1.17
N TRP A 5 -4.14 -6.44 -2.34
CA TRP A 5 -5.39 -7.02 -2.83
C TRP A 5 -5.10 -8.12 -3.85
N LEU A 6 -5.80 -9.25 -3.74
CA LEU A 6 -5.68 -10.35 -4.70
C LEU A 6 -6.57 -10.09 -5.92
N GLY A 7 -6.02 -10.26 -7.12
CA GLY A 7 -6.67 -9.94 -8.39
C GLY A 7 -6.27 -8.57 -8.95
N GLY A 8 -6.21 -8.47 -10.28
CA GLY A 8 -5.71 -7.29 -11.02
C GLY A 8 -6.80 -6.30 -11.43
N ASN A 9 -7.53 -6.58 -12.52
CA ASN A 9 -8.28 -5.54 -13.24
C ASN A 9 -9.32 -4.73 -12.43
N VAL A 10 -10.15 -5.37 -11.59
CA VAL A 10 -11.17 -4.65 -10.80
C VAL A 10 -10.50 -3.87 -9.67
N ASN A 11 -9.53 -4.48 -8.99
CA ASN A 11 -8.79 -3.87 -7.89
C ASN A 11 -7.93 -2.71 -8.37
N GLU A 12 -7.34 -2.80 -9.55
CA GLU A 12 -6.58 -1.73 -10.20
C GLU A 12 -7.47 -0.50 -10.43
N GLN A 13 -8.68 -0.70 -10.96
CA GLN A 13 -9.64 0.39 -11.14
C GLN A 13 -10.05 1.05 -9.82
N ILE A 14 -10.30 0.23 -8.78
CA ILE A 14 -10.61 0.75 -7.44
C ILE A 14 -9.42 1.55 -6.90
N ALA A 15 -8.20 1.03 -7.00
CA ALA A 15 -6.98 1.69 -6.54
C ALA A 15 -6.74 3.01 -7.29
N ALA A 16 -6.97 3.04 -8.61
CA ALA A 16 -6.88 4.26 -9.41
C ALA A 16 -7.86 5.34 -8.95
N GLN A 17 -9.09 4.97 -8.58
CA GLN A 17 -10.06 5.91 -8.02
C GLN A 17 -9.65 6.42 -6.64
N LEU A 18 -9.18 5.54 -5.75
CA LEU A 18 -8.69 5.97 -4.43
C LEU A 18 -7.49 6.91 -4.56
N LYS A 19 -6.61 6.69 -5.54
CA LYS A 19 -5.47 7.57 -5.84
C LYS A 19 -5.95 8.94 -6.32
N SER A 20 -6.88 8.99 -7.28
CA SER A 20 -7.38 10.27 -7.83
C SER A 20 -8.12 11.12 -6.79
N ARG A 21 -8.73 10.47 -5.78
CA ARG A 21 -9.35 11.12 -4.62
C ARG A 21 -8.37 11.45 -3.50
N GLY A 22 -7.11 11.01 -3.59
CA GLY A 22 -6.06 11.30 -2.62
C GLY A 22 -6.08 10.43 -1.36
N TYR A 23 -6.80 9.30 -1.36
CA TYR A 23 -6.82 8.34 -0.24
C TYR A 23 -5.61 7.40 -0.22
N ILE A 24 -4.94 7.25 -1.34
CA ILE A 24 -3.63 6.58 -1.43
C ILE A 24 -2.69 7.47 -2.24
N ASP A 25 -1.39 7.27 -2.07
CA ASP A 25 -0.38 8.07 -2.78
C ASP A 25 -0.04 7.44 -4.13
N ASP A 26 0.01 6.10 -4.21
CA ASP A 26 0.20 5.38 -5.47
C ASP A 26 -0.33 3.94 -5.40
N PHE A 27 -0.25 3.19 -6.51
CA PHE A 27 -0.47 1.76 -6.53
C PHE A 27 0.38 1.06 -7.61
N GLU A 28 0.68 -0.22 -7.39
CA GLU A 28 1.27 -1.12 -8.37
C GLU A 28 0.30 -2.27 -8.65
N ALA A 29 0.06 -2.61 -9.91
CA ALA A 29 -0.87 -3.68 -10.28
C ALA A 29 -0.26 -4.64 -11.30
N ASN A 30 -0.66 -5.91 -11.21
CA ASN A 30 -0.47 -6.92 -12.24
C ASN A 30 -1.63 -7.92 -12.22
N ALA A 31 -1.54 -8.97 -13.03
CA ALA A 31 -2.59 -9.97 -13.16
C ALA A 31 -2.96 -10.67 -11.82
N ALA A 32 -1.99 -10.85 -10.92
CA ALA A 32 -2.17 -11.59 -9.68
C ALA A 32 -2.56 -10.69 -8.50
N TYR A 33 -2.08 -9.46 -8.43
CA TYR A 33 -2.28 -8.58 -7.29
C TYR A 33 -2.31 -7.10 -7.63
N THR A 34 -2.94 -6.33 -6.74
CA THR A 34 -2.86 -4.87 -6.69
C THR A 34 -2.32 -4.46 -5.32
N VAL A 35 -1.28 -3.63 -5.28
CA VAL A 35 -0.63 -3.13 -4.07
C VAL A 35 -0.90 -1.64 -3.95
N LEU A 36 -1.62 -1.23 -2.92
CA LEU A 36 -1.85 0.19 -2.61
C LEU A 36 -0.69 0.72 -1.79
N ILE A 37 -0.21 1.91 -2.13
CA ILE A 37 0.91 2.58 -1.46
C ILE A 37 0.39 3.83 -0.74
N ILE A 38 0.57 3.86 0.58
CA ILE A 38 0.21 4.99 1.45
C ILE A 38 1.44 5.43 2.22
N ASN A 39 2.03 6.55 1.83
CA ASN A 39 3.21 7.18 2.41
C ASN A 39 2.83 8.21 3.48
N ARG A 40 1.88 7.86 4.35
CA ARG A 40 1.36 8.71 5.42
C ARG A 40 1.31 7.91 6.73
N ASP A 41 1.45 8.61 7.84
CA ASP A 41 1.41 8.00 9.17
C ASP A 41 -0.03 7.57 9.55
N ARG A 42 -1.03 8.28 9.01
CA ARG A 42 -2.46 7.96 9.15
C ARG A 42 -3.20 8.30 7.86
N VAL A 43 -4.16 7.45 7.48
CA VAL A 43 -5.15 7.80 6.46
C VAL A 43 -6.54 7.37 6.89
N GLU A 44 -7.52 8.17 6.48
CA GLU A 44 -8.94 7.94 6.73
C GLU A 44 -9.65 7.89 5.38
N ILE A 45 -10.27 6.75 5.09
CA ILE A 45 -11.00 6.51 3.85
C ILE A 45 -12.48 6.38 4.23
N PRO A 46 -13.35 7.31 3.79
CA PRO A 46 -14.79 7.17 3.98
C PRO A 46 -15.28 5.87 3.34
N THR A 47 -16.10 5.11 4.04
CA THR A 47 -16.62 3.82 3.55
C THR A 47 -17.43 4.02 2.27
N VAL A 48 -18.14 5.15 2.15
CA VAL A 48 -18.89 5.53 0.94
C VAL A 48 -18.01 5.65 -0.30
N GLU A 49 -16.75 6.10 -0.17
CA GLU A 49 -15.83 6.23 -1.31
C GLU A 49 -15.38 4.85 -1.81
N LEU A 50 -15.20 3.89 -0.89
CA LEU A 50 -14.90 2.50 -1.25
C LEU A 50 -16.11 1.81 -1.90
N ILE A 51 -17.32 2.04 -1.37
CA ILE A 51 -18.55 1.55 -1.99
C ILE A 51 -18.66 2.08 -3.43
N ASN A 52 -18.56 3.39 -3.61
CA ASN A 52 -18.62 4.02 -4.93
C ASN A 52 -17.56 3.44 -5.87
N ALA A 53 -16.33 3.25 -5.40
CA ALA A 53 -15.26 2.69 -6.22
C ALA A 53 -15.52 1.24 -6.63
N ILE A 54 -16.03 0.41 -5.73
CA ILE A 54 -16.42 -0.98 -6.02
C ILE A 54 -17.55 -1.01 -7.04
N GLU A 55 -18.62 -0.24 -6.83
CA GLU A 55 -19.78 -0.24 -7.72
C GLU A 55 -19.43 0.30 -9.11
N MET A 56 -18.59 1.34 -9.20
CA MET A 56 -18.09 1.85 -10.48
C MET A 56 -17.20 0.83 -11.20
N ALA A 57 -16.28 0.17 -10.50
CA ALA A 57 -15.37 -0.80 -11.11
C ALA A 57 -16.05 -2.11 -11.54
N THR A 58 -17.14 -2.49 -10.87
CA THR A 58 -17.89 -3.72 -11.16
C THR A 58 -19.13 -3.50 -12.00
N GLY A 59 -19.64 -2.27 -12.07
CA GLY A 59 -20.92 -1.92 -12.70
C GLY A 59 -22.14 -2.49 -11.96
N LYS A 60 -21.99 -2.88 -10.69
CA LYS A 60 -23.03 -3.57 -9.91
C LYS A 60 -23.28 -2.86 -8.59
N GLN A 61 -24.55 -2.78 -8.19
CA GLN A 61 -24.94 -2.43 -6.84
C GLN A 61 -25.06 -3.69 -5.99
N TYR A 62 -24.59 -3.60 -4.75
CA TYR A 62 -24.56 -4.73 -3.82
C TYR A 62 -25.36 -4.39 -2.55
N PRO A 63 -25.98 -5.37 -1.90
CA PRO A 63 -26.53 -5.17 -0.56
C PRO A 63 -25.45 -4.67 0.40
N HIS A 64 -25.81 -3.75 1.31
CA HIS A 64 -24.85 -3.12 2.21
C HIS A 64 -24.02 -4.13 3.02
N PHE A 65 -24.63 -5.23 3.49
CA PHE A 65 -23.90 -6.26 4.23
C PHE A 65 -22.80 -6.95 3.38
N GLU A 66 -23.05 -7.15 2.09
CA GLU A 66 -22.07 -7.74 1.17
C GLU A 66 -20.92 -6.77 0.91
N LEU A 67 -21.24 -5.48 0.71
CA LEU A 67 -20.23 -4.43 0.55
C LEU A 67 -19.30 -4.39 1.76
N MET A 68 -19.86 -4.37 2.98
CA MET A 68 -19.03 -4.34 4.19
C MET A 68 -18.14 -5.58 4.31
N ARG A 69 -18.61 -6.76 3.87
CA ARG A 69 -17.79 -7.99 3.84
C ARG A 69 -16.67 -7.92 2.80
N ILE A 70 -16.96 -7.41 1.61
CA ILE A 70 -15.96 -7.20 0.54
C ILE A 70 -14.92 -6.20 1.03
N ILE A 71 -15.36 -5.04 1.51
CA ILE A 71 -14.50 -3.97 2.01
C ILE A 71 -13.64 -4.49 3.15
N SER A 72 -14.19 -5.23 4.11
CA SER A 72 -13.40 -5.83 5.19
C SER A 72 -12.28 -6.74 4.68
N SER A 73 -12.53 -7.54 3.64
CA SER A 73 -11.52 -8.45 3.10
C SER A 73 -10.40 -7.74 2.34
N MET A 74 -10.69 -6.57 1.75
CA MET A 74 -9.67 -5.73 1.10
C MET A 74 -8.59 -5.26 2.08
N PHE A 75 -8.88 -5.16 3.38
CA PHE A 75 -7.90 -4.74 4.39
C PHE A 75 -7.27 -5.92 5.15
N ALA A 76 -7.40 -7.16 4.66
CA ALA A 76 -6.84 -8.35 5.30
C ALA A 76 -5.30 -8.39 5.27
N ASN A 77 -4.66 -7.80 4.25
CA ASN A 77 -3.22 -7.88 4.04
C ASN A 77 -2.55 -6.50 4.07
N ILE A 78 -2.36 -5.96 5.27
CA ILE A 78 -1.68 -4.67 5.49
C ILE A 78 -0.21 -4.91 5.89
N ARG A 79 0.73 -4.27 5.19
CA ARG A 79 2.18 -4.32 5.46
C ARG A 79 2.69 -2.97 5.93
N GLY A 80 3.51 -2.95 6.99
CA GLY A 80 4.05 -1.72 7.58
C GLY A 80 3.00 -0.78 8.20
N GLY A 81 1.79 -1.29 8.44
CA GLY A 81 0.66 -0.57 9.02
C GLY A 81 -0.31 -1.52 9.72
N LYS A 82 -1.42 -0.98 10.23
CA LYS A 82 -2.55 -1.74 10.77
C LYS A 82 -3.87 -1.01 10.50
N LEU A 83 -4.95 -1.78 10.49
CA LEU A 83 -6.31 -1.26 10.59
C LEU A 83 -6.55 -0.81 12.02
N ASP A 84 -6.83 0.48 12.21
CA ASP A 84 -7.07 1.09 13.52
C ASP A 84 -8.57 1.20 13.81
N GLU A 85 -9.35 1.57 12.79
CA GLU A 85 -10.80 1.66 12.86
C GLU A 85 -11.43 1.08 11.60
N PHE A 86 -12.50 0.32 11.77
CA PHE A 86 -13.38 -0.12 10.70
C PHE A 86 -14.83 0.11 11.14
N SER A 87 -15.47 1.12 10.55
CA SER A 87 -16.85 1.49 10.86
C SER A 87 -17.67 1.68 9.58
N PRO A 88 -19.00 1.72 9.68
CA PRO A 88 -19.86 2.01 8.52
C PRO A 88 -19.56 3.38 7.88
N GLN A 89 -18.96 4.31 8.61
CA GLN A 89 -18.63 5.65 8.14
C GLN A 89 -17.25 5.71 7.49
N LYS A 90 -16.26 5.02 8.07
CA LYS A 90 -14.87 5.17 7.64
C LYS A 90 -13.98 3.97 7.99
N ILE A 91 -12.83 3.96 7.33
CA ILE A 91 -11.74 3.04 7.55
C ILE A 91 -10.50 3.87 7.87
N VAL A 92 -9.86 3.58 9.01
CA VAL A 92 -8.66 4.28 9.45
C VAL A 92 -7.50 3.31 9.45
N LEU A 93 -6.43 3.69 8.74
CA LEU A 93 -5.17 2.97 8.71
C LEU A 93 -4.09 3.82 9.36
N VAL A 94 -3.26 3.18 10.18
CA VAL A 94 -2.11 3.81 10.82
C VAL A 94 -0.84 3.02 10.52
N ALA A 95 0.25 3.74 10.29
CA ALA A 95 1.56 3.13 10.11
C ALA A 95 2.02 2.48 11.43
N LYS A 96 2.61 1.28 11.35
CA LYS A 96 3.23 0.64 12.54
C LYS A 96 4.52 1.37 12.94
N GLU A 97 5.20 1.92 11.95
CA GLU A 97 6.40 2.74 12.10
C GLU A 97 6.31 3.89 11.09
N SER A 98 6.61 5.12 11.53
CA SER A 98 6.67 6.25 10.60
C SER A 98 7.86 6.05 9.66
N LYS A 99 7.59 5.78 8.39
CA LYS A 99 8.64 5.75 7.37
C LYS A 99 8.93 7.18 6.93
N ARG A 100 10.21 7.56 6.86
CA ARG A 100 10.66 8.84 6.29
C ARG A 100 11.46 8.55 5.02
N VAL A 101 11.26 9.39 4.00
CA VAL A 101 12.03 9.31 2.76
C VAL A 101 13.37 10.00 2.98
N LEU A 102 14.46 9.28 2.75
CA LEU A 102 15.81 9.82 2.75
C LEU A 102 16.32 9.85 1.31
N SER A 103 16.51 11.05 0.75
CA SER A 103 17.11 11.23 -0.57
C SER A 103 18.58 11.58 -0.43
N ILE A 104 19.47 10.75 -0.97
CA ILE A 104 20.93 10.93 -0.90
C ILE A 104 21.54 10.79 -2.29
N ARG A 105 22.62 11.54 -2.55
CA ARG A 105 23.46 11.34 -3.73
C ARG A 105 24.63 10.44 -3.35
N ILE A 106 24.82 9.37 -4.10
CA ILE A 106 25.90 8.40 -3.88
C ILE A 106 26.72 8.21 -5.17
N PRO A 107 28.00 7.81 -5.07
CA PRO A 107 28.77 7.41 -6.24
C PRO A 107 28.15 6.21 -6.96
N GLU A 108 28.23 6.18 -8.29
CA GLU A 108 27.74 5.08 -9.15
C GLU A 108 28.29 3.71 -8.72
N SER A 109 29.54 3.68 -8.27
CA SER A 109 30.17 2.45 -7.77
C SER A 109 29.49 1.89 -6.51
N LEU A 110 29.00 2.75 -5.62
CA LEU A 110 28.24 2.34 -4.44
C LEU A 110 26.84 1.86 -4.84
N TYR A 111 26.18 2.59 -5.75
CA TYR A 111 24.87 2.19 -6.27
C TYR A 111 24.90 0.77 -6.86
N ARG A 112 25.89 0.47 -7.71
CA ARG A 112 26.06 -0.89 -8.29
C ARG A 112 26.23 -1.96 -7.21
N LYS A 113 27.08 -1.73 -6.21
CA LYS A 113 27.31 -2.68 -5.11
C LYS A 113 26.03 -2.97 -4.33
N VAL A 114 25.25 -1.93 -4.00
CA VAL A 114 23.99 -2.10 -3.28
C VAL A 114 23.00 -2.89 -4.14
N ASN A 115 22.93 -2.60 -5.44
CA ASN A 115 22.01 -3.28 -6.36
C ASN A 115 22.39 -4.76 -6.56
N GLU A 116 23.67 -5.09 -6.73
CA GLU A 116 24.16 -6.47 -6.82
C GLU A 116 23.84 -7.25 -5.54
N ARG A 117 24.09 -6.65 -4.39
CA ARG A 117 23.79 -7.26 -3.09
C ARG A 117 22.29 -7.49 -2.88
N ALA A 118 21.46 -6.54 -3.29
CA ALA A 118 20.01 -6.67 -3.25
C ALA A 118 19.53 -7.88 -4.08
N LYS A 119 20.10 -8.08 -5.28
CA LYS A 119 19.82 -9.25 -6.13
C LYS A 119 20.29 -10.56 -5.49
N GLN A 120 21.51 -10.61 -4.95
CA GLN A 120 22.08 -11.80 -4.32
C GLN A 120 21.27 -12.25 -3.09
N GLU A 121 20.80 -11.30 -2.29
CA GLU A 121 20.05 -11.58 -1.06
C GLU A 121 18.53 -11.67 -1.26
N GLY A 122 18.01 -11.44 -2.48
CA GLY A 122 16.57 -11.41 -2.75
C GLY A 122 15.83 -10.30 -1.99
N LYS A 123 16.50 -9.16 -1.76
CA LYS A 123 16.00 -8.02 -0.99
C LYS A 123 15.83 -6.79 -1.87
N THR A 124 15.10 -5.79 -1.37
CA THR A 124 15.06 -4.47 -2.01
C THR A 124 16.32 -3.67 -1.69
N ILE A 125 16.71 -2.76 -2.58
CA ILE A 125 17.81 -1.80 -2.38
C ILE A 125 17.63 -1.08 -1.04
N THR A 126 16.42 -0.59 -0.75
CA THR A 126 16.09 0.07 0.52
C THR A 126 16.43 -0.79 1.72
N LYS A 127 16.07 -2.08 1.71
CA LYS A 127 16.34 -2.98 2.83
C LYS A 127 17.85 -3.18 3.04
N VAL A 128 18.60 -3.36 1.97
CA VAL A 128 20.08 -3.46 2.03
C VAL A 128 20.69 -2.18 2.60
N VAL A 129 20.21 -1.01 2.17
CA VAL A 129 20.69 0.29 2.68
C VAL A 129 20.36 0.47 4.15
N VAL A 130 19.13 0.19 4.56
CA VAL A 130 18.69 0.30 5.97
C VAL A 130 19.50 -0.62 6.86
N GLU A 131 19.63 -1.91 6.52
CA GLU A 131 20.42 -2.88 7.29
C GLU A 131 21.89 -2.44 7.43
N ALA A 132 22.48 -1.88 6.36
CA ALA A 132 23.85 -1.37 6.40
C ALA A 132 23.99 -0.14 7.32
N LEU A 133 23.02 0.78 7.30
CA LEU A 133 23.00 1.97 8.15
C LEU A 133 22.80 1.58 9.62
N GLU A 134 21.84 0.70 9.92
CA GLU A 134 21.58 0.20 11.27
C GLU A 134 22.82 -0.47 11.87
N LYS A 135 23.50 -1.32 11.09
CA LYS A 135 24.75 -1.97 11.51
C LYS A 135 25.87 -0.98 11.81
N HIS A 136 25.92 0.17 11.13
CA HIS A 136 26.99 1.15 11.32
C HIS A 136 26.71 2.11 12.48
N LEU A 137 25.44 2.41 12.73
CA LEU A 137 25.00 3.35 13.77
C LEU A 137 24.79 2.68 15.14
N SER A 138 24.79 1.34 15.19
CA SER A 138 24.75 0.53 16.41
C SER A 138 26.16 0.22 16.92
#